data_AF-A0A1I4EU61-F1
#
_entry.id   AF-A0A1I4EU61-F1
#
_cell.length_a   1.000
_cell.length_b   1.000
_cell.length_c   1.000
_cell.angle_alpha   90.00
_cell.angle_beta   90.00
_cell.angle_gamma   90.00
#
_symmetry.space_group_name_H-M   'P 1'
#
loop_
_entity.id
_entity.type
_entity.pdbx_description
1 polymer ?
#
loop_
_entity_poly.entity_id
_entity_poly.type
_entity_poly.pdbx_seq_one_letter_code
_entity_poly.pdbx_strand_id
1 'polypeptide(L)'
;MFGMSILRTLNKWKKAMIIIATATVLFGCGEREENEVVTEADNSSVSTETSTEDILQVNTESVAETEEEWQGSEDLEEENQNDNEYKLPDWEQYEDQMNEEDKKDFQEYLAVLDNKESFLSFEWDGEKNRTFNEYLESIESKSEPDIEGVTLVDLDDQNGKELVLHIYEGGGNYLILTRDDEKFYGTSMGARCFEELQKDGKYLGAGGAGDAYYYTMKIDSNGVEEIPIGELHGEEKTDGSYGDRLEVNGEVIEDAQKWIEENYSDPVDWIPTDTGE
;
A
#
# COMPACT_ATOMS: atom_id res chain seq x y z
N MET A 1 -59.23 38.70 6.33
CA MET A 1 -58.95 39.12 7.72
C MET A 1 -58.85 37.85 8.54
N PHE A 2 -57.75 37.38 9.12
CA PHE A 2 -56.36 37.81 9.36
C PHE A 2 -55.46 36.72 8.71
N GLY A 3 -54.18 36.84 8.37
CA GLY A 3 -53.08 37.73 8.73
C GLY A 3 -51.82 36.85 8.63
N MET A 4 -50.98 37.12 7.63
CA MET A 4 -49.67 36.50 7.36
C MET A 4 -48.64 36.73 8.50
N SER A 5 -47.50 36.03 8.38
CA SER A 5 -46.13 36.47 8.78
C SER A 5 -45.58 35.80 10.05
N ILE A 6 -44.35 35.28 10.20
CA ILE A 6 -43.20 34.93 9.34
C ILE A 6 -42.13 34.35 10.31
N LEU A 7 -41.30 33.43 9.79
CA LEU A 7 -39.90 33.08 10.13
C LEU A 7 -39.40 32.76 11.57
N ARG A 8 -38.78 31.57 11.61
CA ARG A 8 -37.39 31.24 12.02
C ARG A 8 -36.86 31.71 13.39
N THR A 9 -36.50 30.71 14.20
CA THR A 9 -35.25 30.74 14.96
C THR A 9 -34.61 29.36 14.99
N LEU A 10 -33.49 29.22 14.28
CA LEU A 10 -32.48 28.17 14.45
C LEU A 10 -31.72 28.44 15.76
N ASN A 11 -31.46 27.39 16.54
CA ASN A 11 -30.35 27.30 17.50
C ASN A 11 -29.71 25.92 17.29
N LYS A 12 -28.71 25.77 16.40
CA LYS A 12 -27.27 25.85 16.70
C LYS A 12 -26.90 25.17 18.03
N TRP A 13 -26.83 23.84 18.02
CA TRP A 13 -26.04 23.10 19.00
C TRP A 13 -24.65 22.84 18.45
N LYS A 14 -23.68 23.10 19.32
CA LYS A 14 -22.24 23.20 19.05
C LYS A 14 -21.66 21.82 18.77
N LYS A 15 -20.88 21.72 17.69
CA LYS A 15 -19.90 20.66 17.47
C LYS A 15 -18.91 20.69 18.65
N ALA A 16 -18.81 19.59 19.39
CA ALA A 16 -17.65 19.30 20.21
C ALA A 16 -16.61 18.68 19.28
N MET A 17 -15.57 19.45 19.00
CA MET A 17 -14.39 19.04 18.24
C MET A 17 -13.47 18.37 19.25
N ILE A 18 -13.48 17.04 19.31
CA ILE A 18 -12.44 16.27 19.98
C ILE A 18 -11.32 16.13 18.96
N ILE A 19 -10.23 16.86 19.20
CA ILE A 19 -8.96 16.66 18.51
C ILE A 19 -8.32 15.45 19.20
N ILE A 20 -8.46 14.26 18.60
CA ILE A 20 -7.55 13.15 18.88
C ILE A 20 -6.32 13.41 18.01
N ALA A 21 -5.21 13.75 18.66
CA ALA A 21 -3.92 13.74 18.00
C ALA A 21 -3.55 12.28 17.76
N THR A 22 -3.87 11.77 16.57
CA THR A 22 -3.26 10.55 16.06
C THR A 22 -1.77 10.84 15.87
N ALA A 23 -0.96 10.16 16.69
CA ALA A 23 0.47 10.12 16.46
C ALA A 23 0.68 9.41 15.13
N THR A 24 1.09 10.16 14.11
CA THR A 24 1.59 9.61 12.85
C THR A 24 2.86 8.85 13.17
N VAL A 25 2.76 7.54 13.34
CA VAL A 25 3.94 6.67 13.34
C VAL A 25 4.35 6.52 11.88
N LEU A 26 5.29 7.35 11.46
CA LEU A 26 6.05 7.15 10.23
C LEU A 26 6.92 5.91 10.41
N PHE A 27 6.48 4.75 9.93
CA PHE A 27 7.40 3.67 9.61
C PHE A 27 7.92 3.90 8.19
N GLY A 28 9.01 4.66 8.12
CA GLY A 28 9.87 4.68 6.94
C GLY A 28 10.68 3.40 6.88
N CYS A 29 10.59 2.71 5.74
CA CYS A 29 11.59 1.77 5.26
C CYS A 29 12.99 2.40 5.41
N GLY A 30 13.88 1.67 6.08
CA GLY A 30 15.17 2.19 6.54
C GLY A 30 16.09 2.71 5.42
N GLU A 31 16.54 3.95 5.58
CA GLU A 31 17.81 4.40 5.04
C GLU A 31 18.87 4.39 6.15
N ARG A 32 20.03 3.86 5.78
CA ARG A 32 21.19 3.59 6.60
C ARG A 32 22.03 4.87 6.71
N GLU A 33 21.94 5.58 7.83
CA GLU A 33 22.92 6.61 8.18
C GLU A 33 24.09 5.99 8.95
N GLU A 34 25.24 5.90 8.29
CA GLU A 34 26.52 5.71 8.96
C GLU A 34 26.91 7.01 9.65
N ASN A 35 26.98 7.00 10.99
CA ASN A 35 27.57 8.10 11.76
C ASN A 35 28.79 7.60 12.54
N GLU A 36 29.91 8.27 12.25
CA GLU A 36 31.24 8.10 12.84
C GLU A 36 31.21 8.21 14.37
N VAL A 37 31.80 7.23 15.04
CA VAL A 37 32.23 7.37 16.44
C VAL A 37 33.72 7.71 16.44
N VAL A 38 34.00 8.96 16.81
CA VAL A 38 35.33 9.45 17.18
C VAL A 38 35.74 8.80 18.50
N THR A 39 36.86 8.08 18.51
CA THR A 39 37.63 7.83 19.74
C THR A 39 39.11 8.08 19.48
N GLU A 40 39.64 9.09 20.19
CA GLU A 40 41.06 9.38 20.32
C GLU A 40 41.79 8.27 21.10
N ALA A 41 42.95 7.85 20.61
CA ALA A 41 44.06 7.38 21.45
C ALA A 41 45.40 7.49 20.70
N ASP A 42 46.31 8.26 21.33
CA ASP A 42 47.73 8.39 21.03
C ASP A 42 48.44 7.05 20.73
N ASN A 43 49.38 7.03 19.77
CA ASN A 43 50.79 7.35 20.02
C ASN A 43 51.72 6.91 18.85
N SER A 44 52.73 7.75 18.62
CA SER A 44 54.09 7.41 18.16
C SER A 44 54.38 7.17 16.66
N SER A 45 54.85 8.27 16.05
CA SER A 45 56.11 8.45 15.30
C SER A 45 56.47 7.53 14.12
N VAL A 46 56.68 8.13 12.95
CA VAL A 46 58.02 8.43 12.39
C VAL A 46 57.85 9.24 11.10
N SER A 47 58.64 10.31 11.03
CA SER A 47 58.80 11.31 9.97
C SER A 47 59.35 10.79 8.65
N THR A 48 58.93 11.41 7.53
CA THR A 48 59.88 12.05 6.58
C THR A 48 59.17 13.12 5.73
N GLU A 49 59.86 14.24 5.61
CA GLU A 49 59.61 15.47 4.85
C GLU A 49 59.46 15.17 3.33
N THR A 50 58.87 16.00 2.46
CA THR A 50 59.46 17.28 2.01
C THR A 50 58.48 18.09 1.12
N SER A 51 58.36 19.37 1.46
CA SER A 51 58.33 20.59 0.62
C SER A 51 57.42 20.82 -0.60
N THR A 52 56.67 21.93 -0.43
CA THR A 52 56.52 23.15 -1.27
C THR A 52 55.66 23.14 -2.53
N GLU A 53 54.52 23.86 -2.40
CA GLU A 53 54.13 25.05 -3.17
C GLU A 53 54.75 25.24 -4.56
N ASP A 54 53.90 25.39 -5.59
CA ASP A 54 53.79 26.70 -6.24
C ASP A 54 52.55 26.84 -7.11
N ILE A 55 51.96 28.02 -7.01
CA ILE A 55 50.89 28.58 -7.83
C ILE A 55 51.53 29.11 -9.12
N LEU A 56 50.91 28.90 -10.29
CA LEU A 56 51.07 29.86 -11.39
C LEU A 56 49.84 29.90 -12.31
N GLN A 57 49.55 31.13 -12.71
CA GLN A 57 48.35 31.66 -13.30
C GLN A 57 48.69 32.13 -14.72
N VAL A 58 47.68 32.19 -15.59
CA VAL A 58 47.57 32.99 -16.83
C VAL A 58 48.29 32.48 -18.09
N ASN A 59 47.51 32.15 -19.12
CA ASN A 59 47.48 32.96 -20.34
C ASN A 59 46.27 32.65 -21.22
N THR A 60 45.46 33.69 -21.40
CA THR A 60 44.52 33.93 -22.50
C THR A 60 45.27 34.09 -23.82
N GLU A 61 44.77 33.48 -24.89
CA GLU A 61 44.73 34.12 -26.20
C GLU A 61 43.66 33.51 -27.12
N SER A 62 43.10 34.40 -27.91
CA SER A 62 41.91 34.35 -28.75
C SER A 62 42.03 33.53 -30.02
N VAL A 63 40.96 32.86 -30.46
CA VAL A 63 40.67 32.65 -31.90
C VAL A 63 39.17 32.81 -32.14
N ALA A 64 38.87 33.52 -33.22
CA ALA A 64 37.58 34.03 -33.64
C ALA A 64 36.62 32.97 -34.23
N GLU A 65 35.34 33.33 -34.08
CA GLU A 65 34.15 33.04 -34.90
C GLU A 65 34.26 32.07 -36.08
N THR A 66 33.41 31.04 -36.05
CA THR A 66 32.57 30.67 -37.20
C THR A 66 31.20 30.26 -36.67
N GLU A 67 30.17 31.01 -37.06
CA GLU A 67 28.76 30.65 -36.93
C GLU A 67 28.47 29.42 -37.80
N GLU A 68 28.04 28.32 -37.19
CA GLU A 68 27.29 27.28 -37.90
C GLU A 68 25.88 27.21 -37.32
N GLU A 69 24.98 27.70 -38.15
CA GLU A 69 23.53 27.68 -38.04
C GLU A 69 23.03 26.22 -38.01
N TRP A 70 22.84 25.66 -36.81
CA TRP A 70 22.18 24.37 -36.62
C TRP A 70 20.66 24.57 -36.54
N GLN A 71 20.01 24.45 -37.70
CA GLN A 71 18.59 24.14 -37.80
C GLN A 71 18.40 22.66 -37.45
N GLY A 72 18.31 22.36 -36.15
CA GLY A 72 17.86 21.08 -35.64
C GLY A 72 16.34 21.02 -35.71
N SER A 73 15.85 20.24 -36.65
CA SER A 73 14.45 19.96 -36.94
C SER A 73 13.67 19.54 -35.70
N GLU A 74 12.45 20.07 -35.63
CA GLU A 74 11.33 19.52 -34.89
C GLU A 74 11.19 18.02 -35.21
N ASP A 75 11.53 17.18 -34.24
CA ASP A 75 10.94 15.85 -34.08
C ASP A 75 10.65 15.73 -32.58
N LEU A 76 9.59 16.43 -32.16
CA LEU A 76 8.82 16.00 -31.00
C LEU A 76 8.19 14.68 -31.43
N GLU A 77 8.88 13.58 -31.13
CA GLU A 77 8.24 12.27 -31.07
C GLU A 77 7.09 12.43 -30.08
N GLU A 78 5.87 12.58 -30.61
CA GLU A 78 4.65 12.26 -29.88
C GLU A 78 4.91 10.86 -29.31
N GLU A 79 5.10 10.80 -27.99
CA GLU A 79 5.00 9.55 -27.25
C GLU A 79 3.65 8.96 -27.64
N ASN A 80 3.75 7.95 -28.48
CA ASN A 80 2.66 7.12 -28.93
C ASN A 80 2.01 6.61 -27.65
N GLN A 81 0.86 7.20 -27.28
CA GLN A 81 -0.01 6.64 -26.24
C GLN A 81 -0.33 5.24 -26.73
N ASN A 82 0.38 4.28 -26.16
CA ASN A 82 0.25 2.90 -26.52
C ASN A 82 -1.13 2.52 -25.98
N ASP A 83 -2.11 2.41 -26.88
CA ASP A 83 -3.45 1.82 -26.65
C ASP A 83 -3.30 0.32 -26.29
N ASN A 84 -2.40 -0.01 -25.36
CA ASN A 84 -2.23 -1.35 -24.82
C ASN A 84 -3.26 -1.51 -23.71
N GLU A 85 -4.52 -1.61 -24.11
CA GLU A 85 -5.58 -2.09 -23.23
C GLU A 85 -5.17 -3.48 -22.73
N TYR A 86 -4.97 -3.61 -21.41
CA TYR A 86 -4.68 -4.90 -20.79
C TYR A 86 -5.78 -5.89 -21.13
N LYS A 87 -5.38 -7.12 -21.45
CA LYS A 87 -6.29 -8.21 -21.68
C LYS A 87 -6.86 -8.64 -20.34
N LEU A 88 -8.04 -8.12 -20.05
CA LEU A 88 -8.79 -8.48 -18.84
C LEU A 88 -9.01 -10.01 -18.74
N PRO A 89 -8.95 -10.56 -17.51
CA PRO A 89 -9.35 -11.94 -17.24
C PRO A 89 -10.78 -12.24 -17.69
N ASP A 90 -11.05 -13.52 -17.94
CA ASP A 90 -12.43 -13.99 -18.11
C ASP A 90 -13.11 -14.06 -16.74
N TRP A 91 -13.82 -13.00 -16.35
CA TRP A 91 -14.47 -12.92 -15.05
C TRP A 91 -15.54 -14.00 -14.82
N GLU A 92 -16.16 -14.51 -15.90
CA GLU A 92 -17.17 -15.59 -15.84
C GLU A 92 -16.56 -16.87 -15.25
N GLN A 93 -15.28 -17.13 -15.51
CA GLN A 93 -14.55 -18.27 -14.98
C GLN A 93 -14.41 -18.26 -13.45
N TYR A 94 -14.24 -17.08 -12.84
CA TYR A 94 -14.20 -16.95 -11.38
C TYR A 94 -15.61 -17.03 -10.81
N GLU A 95 -16.56 -16.35 -11.44
CA GLU A 95 -17.96 -16.33 -11.04
C GLU A 95 -18.54 -17.76 -10.99
N ASP A 96 -18.25 -18.61 -11.96
CA ASP A 96 -18.73 -20.00 -12.02
C ASP A 96 -18.30 -20.88 -10.83
N GLN A 97 -17.20 -20.53 -10.18
CA GLN A 97 -16.65 -21.24 -9.01
C GLN A 97 -17.24 -20.74 -7.68
N MET A 98 -17.88 -19.57 -7.68
CA MET A 98 -18.48 -18.97 -6.48
C MET A 98 -19.79 -19.65 -6.08
N ASN A 99 -20.13 -19.55 -4.79
CA ASN A 99 -21.50 -19.85 -4.35
C ASN A 99 -22.44 -18.68 -4.73
N GLU A 100 -23.76 -18.90 -4.65
CA GLU A 100 -24.75 -17.91 -5.11
C GLU A 100 -24.74 -16.58 -4.34
N GLU A 101 -24.26 -16.57 -3.10
CA GLU A 101 -24.12 -15.34 -2.31
C GLU A 101 -22.91 -14.54 -2.81
N ASP A 102 -21.76 -15.19 -2.92
CA ASP A 102 -20.53 -14.56 -3.43
C ASP A 102 -20.67 -14.11 -4.88
N LYS A 103 -21.37 -14.86 -5.75
CA LYS A 103 -21.66 -14.42 -7.12
C LYS A 103 -22.41 -13.09 -7.14
N LYS A 104 -23.39 -12.92 -6.26
CA LYS A 104 -24.19 -11.71 -6.20
C LYS A 104 -23.32 -10.51 -5.81
N ASP A 105 -22.44 -10.69 -4.82
CA ASP A 105 -21.53 -9.63 -4.38
C ASP A 105 -20.46 -9.33 -5.44
N PHE A 106 -19.89 -10.37 -6.08
CA PHE A 106 -18.93 -10.24 -7.17
C PHE A 106 -19.48 -9.46 -8.37
N GLN A 107 -20.73 -9.74 -8.76
CA GLN A 107 -21.40 -9.06 -9.86
C GLN A 107 -21.50 -7.54 -9.66
N GLU A 108 -21.51 -7.05 -8.42
CA GLU A 108 -21.51 -5.60 -8.15
C GLU A 108 -20.20 -4.94 -8.59
N TYR A 109 -19.07 -5.66 -8.56
CA TYR A 109 -17.75 -5.15 -8.91
C TYR A 109 -17.41 -5.26 -10.41
N LEU A 110 -18.19 -6.02 -11.20
CA LEU A 110 -17.92 -6.22 -12.64
C LEU A 110 -17.85 -4.91 -13.43
N ALA A 111 -18.58 -3.86 -13.02
CA ALA A 111 -18.49 -2.56 -13.70
C ALA A 111 -17.08 -1.94 -13.57
N VAL A 112 -16.43 -2.11 -12.41
CA VAL A 112 -15.04 -1.67 -12.20
C VAL A 112 -14.09 -2.60 -12.95
N LEU A 113 -14.24 -3.91 -12.79
CA LEU A 113 -13.37 -4.92 -13.40
C LEU A 113 -13.39 -4.91 -14.94
N ASP A 114 -14.53 -4.57 -15.55
CA ASP A 114 -14.69 -4.39 -16.99
C ASP A 114 -14.26 -3.00 -17.49
N ASN A 115 -13.62 -2.20 -16.63
CA ASN A 115 -13.15 -0.85 -16.96
C ASN A 115 -14.30 0.12 -17.36
N LYS A 116 -15.55 -0.14 -16.94
CA LYS A 116 -16.74 0.69 -17.23
C LYS A 116 -16.95 1.79 -16.19
N GLU A 117 -16.52 1.54 -14.95
CA GLU A 117 -16.53 2.49 -13.85
C GLU A 117 -15.14 2.64 -13.22
N SER A 118 -14.90 3.79 -12.63
CA SER A 118 -13.70 4.09 -11.86
C SER A 118 -13.98 3.93 -10.36
N PHE A 119 -12.93 3.71 -9.59
CA PHE A 119 -12.96 3.72 -8.13
C PHE A 119 -11.99 4.76 -7.58
N LEU A 120 -12.27 5.28 -6.38
CA LEU A 120 -11.32 6.12 -5.66
C LEU A 120 -10.29 5.23 -4.97
N SER A 121 -9.06 5.25 -5.47
CA SER A 121 -7.94 4.50 -4.91
C SER A 121 -7.24 5.30 -3.80
N PHE A 122 -7.10 4.67 -2.63
CA PHE A 122 -6.37 5.15 -1.46
C PHE A 122 -4.97 4.53 -1.45
N GLU A 123 -4.05 5.09 -2.24
CA GLU A 123 -2.70 4.55 -2.37
C GLU A 123 -1.63 5.44 -1.76
N TRP A 124 -0.40 4.90 -1.68
CA TRP A 124 0.78 5.59 -1.17
C TRP A 124 1.11 6.89 -1.93
N ASP A 125 0.72 6.98 -3.20
CA ASP A 125 0.92 8.15 -4.06
C ASP A 125 -0.25 9.16 -4.01
N GLY A 126 -1.16 8.95 -3.06
CA GLY A 126 -2.30 9.80 -2.77
C GLY A 126 -3.62 9.30 -3.36
N GLU A 127 -4.69 9.99 -3.00
CA GLU A 127 -6.04 9.66 -3.46
C GLU A 127 -6.22 9.96 -4.95
N LYS A 128 -6.56 8.95 -5.74
CA LYS A 128 -6.81 9.13 -7.18
C LYS A 128 -7.99 8.30 -7.63
N ASN A 129 -8.88 8.91 -8.40
CA ASN A 129 -9.92 8.17 -9.10
C ASN A 129 -9.30 7.49 -10.32
N ARG A 130 -9.37 6.15 -10.38
CA ARG A 130 -8.75 5.34 -11.44
C ARG A 130 -9.72 4.30 -11.97
N THR A 131 -9.58 3.92 -13.23
CA THR A 131 -10.18 2.70 -13.75
C THR A 131 -9.32 1.48 -13.39
N PHE A 132 -9.84 0.26 -13.60
CA PHE A 132 -9.05 -0.95 -13.34
C PHE A 132 -7.81 -1.04 -14.22
N ASN A 133 -7.88 -0.68 -15.50
CA ASN A 133 -6.69 -0.64 -16.37
C ASN A 133 -5.67 0.39 -15.89
N GLU A 134 -6.08 1.60 -15.53
CA GLU A 134 -5.18 2.62 -14.98
C GLU A 134 -4.50 2.16 -13.69
N TYR A 135 -5.17 1.34 -12.88
CA TYR A 135 -4.56 0.70 -11.72
C TYR A 135 -3.51 -0.34 -12.13
N LEU A 136 -3.83 -1.24 -13.07
CA LEU A 136 -2.86 -2.23 -13.58
C LEU A 136 -1.63 -1.57 -14.20
N GLU A 137 -1.81 -0.46 -14.94
CA GLU A 137 -0.72 0.32 -15.54
C GLU A 137 0.21 0.96 -14.49
N SER A 138 -0.32 1.20 -13.29
CA SER A 138 0.44 1.79 -12.20
C SER A 138 1.31 0.78 -11.43
N ILE A 139 1.08 -0.52 -11.63
CA ILE A 139 1.90 -1.58 -11.04
C ILE A 139 3.22 -1.65 -11.83
N GLU A 140 4.34 -1.43 -11.15
CA GLU A 140 5.66 -1.54 -11.76
C GLU A 140 5.95 -3.01 -12.11
N SER A 141 5.67 -3.39 -13.36
CA SER A 141 5.88 -4.74 -13.87
C SER A 141 6.59 -4.73 -15.23
N LYS A 142 7.26 -5.85 -15.53
CA LYS A 142 7.85 -6.11 -16.86
C LYS A 142 6.88 -6.81 -17.82
N SER A 143 5.77 -7.32 -17.28
CA SER A 143 4.71 -8.05 -17.96
C SER A 143 3.37 -7.47 -17.58
N GLU A 144 2.33 -7.89 -18.30
CA GLU A 144 0.96 -7.70 -17.86
C GLU A 144 0.75 -8.37 -16.49
N PRO A 145 0.16 -7.67 -15.50
CA PRO A 145 -0.05 -8.27 -14.18
C PRO A 145 -1.03 -9.44 -14.23
N ASP A 146 -0.58 -10.60 -13.75
CA ASP A 146 -1.40 -11.79 -13.63
C ASP A 146 -2.25 -11.73 -12.36
N ILE A 147 -3.57 -11.91 -12.52
CA ILE A 147 -4.47 -12.18 -11.40
C ILE A 147 -4.31 -13.65 -11.05
N GLU A 148 -3.83 -13.96 -9.84
CA GLU A 148 -3.66 -15.34 -9.36
C GLU A 148 -4.87 -15.88 -8.64
N GLY A 149 -5.62 -14.99 -7.99
CA GLY A 149 -6.74 -15.41 -7.17
C GLY A 149 -7.72 -14.28 -6.88
N VAL A 150 -8.97 -14.68 -6.67
CA VAL A 150 -10.08 -13.82 -6.27
C VAL A 150 -10.73 -14.38 -5.03
N THR A 151 -11.09 -13.51 -4.08
CA THR A 151 -11.95 -13.88 -2.96
C THR A 151 -12.86 -12.73 -2.56
N LEU A 152 -13.93 -13.05 -1.84
CA LEU A 152 -14.88 -12.11 -1.27
C LEU A 152 -14.95 -12.32 0.23
N VAL A 153 -14.66 -11.28 0.99
CA VAL A 153 -14.61 -11.32 2.45
C VAL A 153 -15.19 -10.04 3.01
N ASP A 154 -15.95 -10.13 4.09
CA ASP A 154 -16.38 -8.96 4.85
C ASP A 154 -15.20 -8.51 5.72
N LEU A 155 -14.48 -7.48 5.26
CA LEU A 155 -13.31 -6.92 5.92
C LEU A 155 -13.70 -5.85 6.94
N ASP A 156 -14.77 -5.10 6.67
CA ASP A 156 -15.10 -3.85 7.36
C ASP A 156 -16.34 -3.89 8.27
N ASP A 157 -17.15 -4.96 8.23
CA ASP A 157 -18.42 -5.16 8.94
C ASP A 157 -19.46 -4.05 8.65
N GLN A 158 -19.42 -3.47 7.44
CA GLN A 158 -20.28 -2.34 7.06
C GLN A 158 -20.95 -2.53 5.70
N ASN A 159 -20.16 -2.82 4.66
CA ASN A 159 -20.58 -2.60 3.28
C ASN A 159 -20.88 -3.89 2.49
N GLY A 160 -20.94 -5.02 3.20
CA GLY A 160 -21.01 -6.34 2.58
C GLY A 160 -19.61 -6.88 2.37
N LYS A 161 -19.43 -7.80 1.41
CA LYS A 161 -18.12 -8.36 1.14
C LYS A 161 -17.31 -7.46 0.23
N GLU A 162 -16.08 -7.18 0.64
CA GLU A 162 -15.03 -6.61 -0.19
C GLU A 162 -14.51 -7.66 -1.17
N LEU A 163 -14.27 -7.21 -2.40
CA LEU A 163 -13.56 -7.98 -3.41
C LEU A 163 -12.05 -7.84 -3.19
N VAL A 164 -11.35 -8.95 -3.07
CA VAL A 164 -9.89 -8.99 -2.97
C VAL A 164 -9.32 -9.74 -4.17
N LEU A 165 -8.46 -9.05 -4.93
CA LEU A 165 -7.70 -9.62 -6.04
C LEU A 165 -6.24 -9.83 -5.62
N HIS A 166 -5.72 -11.04 -5.79
CA HIS A 166 -4.29 -11.31 -5.66
C HIS A 166 -3.62 -11.15 -7.03
N ILE A 167 -2.68 -10.21 -7.12
CA ILE A 167 -1.98 -9.84 -8.35
C ILE A 167 -0.49 -10.14 -8.20
N TYR A 168 0.01 -11.09 -8.97
CA TYR A 168 1.37 -11.61 -8.82
C TYR A 168 2.37 -10.88 -9.70
N GLU A 169 2.65 -9.62 -9.34
CA GLU A 169 3.76 -8.85 -9.90
C GLU A 169 4.44 -8.02 -8.81
N GLY A 170 5.74 -7.70 -9.00
CA GLY A 170 6.47 -6.79 -8.11
C GLY A 170 6.66 -7.28 -6.67
N GLY A 171 6.57 -8.58 -6.40
CA GLY A 171 6.61 -9.16 -5.05
C GLY A 171 5.24 -9.52 -4.47
N GLY A 172 4.18 -9.43 -5.29
CA GLY A 172 2.80 -9.74 -4.92
C GLY A 172 2.10 -8.52 -4.37
N ASN A 173 0.93 -8.21 -4.92
CA ASN A 173 0.07 -7.12 -4.49
C ASN A 173 -1.38 -7.59 -4.40
N TYR A 174 -2.11 -7.04 -3.45
CA TYR A 174 -3.55 -7.20 -3.35
C TYR A 174 -4.23 -5.91 -3.74
N LEU A 175 -5.25 -5.98 -4.59
CA LEU A 175 -6.24 -4.90 -4.74
C LEU A 175 -7.46 -5.28 -3.91
N ILE A 176 -7.86 -4.41 -3.00
CA ILE A 176 -9.06 -4.56 -2.18
C ILE A 176 -10.06 -3.49 -2.64
N LEU A 177 -11.25 -3.91 -3.04
CA LEU A 177 -12.33 -3.04 -3.48
C LEU A 177 -13.53 -3.18 -2.53
N THR A 178 -14.08 -2.03 -2.12
CA THR A 178 -15.34 -1.94 -1.38
C THR A 178 -16.34 -1.06 -2.11
N ARG A 179 -17.62 -1.14 -1.71
CA ARG A 179 -18.69 -0.28 -2.21
C ARG A 179 -19.40 0.43 -1.07
N ASP A 180 -19.25 1.75 -1.00
CA ASP A 180 -19.94 2.61 -0.04
C ASP A 180 -20.82 3.64 -0.78
N ASP A 181 -22.09 3.73 -0.40
CA ASP A 181 -23.09 4.67 -0.94
C ASP A 181 -23.09 4.79 -2.49
N GLU A 182 -23.16 3.64 -3.17
CA GLU A 182 -23.15 3.49 -4.64
C GLU A 182 -21.84 3.89 -5.34
N LYS A 183 -20.74 4.05 -4.61
CA LYS A 183 -19.42 4.35 -5.16
C LYS A 183 -18.42 3.28 -4.79
N PHE A 184 -17.42 3.11 -5.66
CA PHE A 184 -16.32 2.18 -5.44
C PHE A 184 -15.12 2.90 -4.84
N TYR A 185 -14.53 2.24 -3.86
CA TYR A 185 -13.31 2.65 -3.20
C TYR A 185 -12.34 1.47 -3.21
N GLY A 186 -11.04 1.75 -3.19
CA GLY A 186 -10.06 0.68 -3.15
C GLY A 186 -8.77 1.09 -2.50
N THR A 187 -8.00 0.07 -2.12
CA THR A 187 -6.64 0.22 -1.61
C THR A 187 -5.78 -0.92 -2.12
N SER A 188 -4.48 -0.67 -2.25
CA SER A 188 -3.50 -1.71 -2.55
C SER A 188 -2.70 -2.06 -1.31
N MET A 189 -2.40 -3.36 -1.15
CA MET A 189 -1.55 -3.86 -0.08
C MET A 189 -0.46 -4.75 -0.68
N GLY A 190 0.79 -4.49 -0.35
CA GLY A 190 1.88 -5.41 -0.72
C GLY A 190 1.71 -6.75 -0.02
N ALA A 191 2.12 -7.86 -0.66
CA ALA A 191 1.84 -9.20 -0.16
C ALA A 191 2.29 -9.41 1.30
N ARG A 192 3.46 -8.87 1.66
CA ARG A 192 4.00 -8.93 3.03
C ARG A 192 3.16 -8.21 4.07
N CYS A 193 2.33 -7.26 3.68
CA CYS A 193 1.48 -6.50 4.61
C CYS A 193 0.07 -7.09 4.73
N PHE A 194 -0.28 -8.10 3.92
CA PHE A 194 -1.62 -8.66 3.82
C PHE A 194 -1.56 -10.18 3.55
N GLU A 195 -1.00 -10.90 4.52
CA GLU A 195 -0.86 -12.35 4.54
C GLU A 195 -1.99 -12.99 5.35
N GLU A 196 -2.21 -14.29 5.15
CA GLU A 196 -3.09 -15.12 6.00
C GLU A 196 -4.48 -14.48 6.25
N LEU A 197 -5.11 -13.98 5.19
CA LEU A 197 -6.47 -13.44 5.27
C LEU A 197 -7.46 -14.52 5.74
N GLN A 198 -8.23 -14.20 6.78
CA GLN A 198 -9.22 -15.05 7.42
C GLN A 198 -10.64 -14.68 6.96
N LYS A 199 -11.57 -15.65 7.06
CA LYS A 199 -12.98 -15.45 6.65
C LYS A 199 -13.76 -14.41 7.44
N ASP A 200 -13.24 -14.02 8.60
CA ASP A 200 -13.83 -12.99 9.47
C ASP A 200 -13.10 -11.64 9.39
N GLY A 201 -12.40 -11.42 8.27
CA GLY A 201 -11.82 -10.13 7.91
C GLY A 201 -10.49 -9.79 8.59
N LYS A 202 -9.95 -10.71 9.39
CA LYS A 202 -8.61 -10.59 9.98
C LYS A 202 -7.52 -10.97 8.99
N TYR A 203 -6.39 -10.29 9.05
CA TYR A 203 -5.21 -10.63 8.27
C TYR A 203 -3.94 -10.38 9.08
N LEU A 204 -2.81 -10.85 8.55
CA LEU A 204 -1.48 -10.74 9.13
C LEU A 204 -0.60 -9.86 8.24
N GLY A 205 0.28 -9.06 8.85
CA GLY A 205 1.36 -8.37 8.17
C GLY A 205 2.71 -8.80 8.73
N ALA A 206 3.66 -9.13 7.87
CA ALA A 206 5.02 -9.52 8.21
C ALA A 206 5.93 -8.31 8.48
N GLY A 207 6.31 -8.10 9.74
CA GLY A 207 7.24 -7.04 10.17
C GLY A 207 8.71 -7.31 9.88
N GLY A 208 9.08 -8.56 9.58
CA GLY A 208 10.46 -8.97 9.39
C GLY A 208 10.81 -10.20 10.20
N ALA A 209 12.08 -10.35 10.56
CA ALA A 209 12.54 -11.55 11.26
C ALA A 209 11.98 -11.59 12.69
N GLY A 210 10.93 -12.40 12.88
CA GLY A 210 10.28 -12.62 14.18
C GLY A 210 9.16 -11.64 14.50
N ASP A 211 8.89 -10.67 13.62
CA ASP A 211 7.83 -9.69 13.82
C ASP A 211 6.62 -9.98 12.92
N ALA A 212 5.44 -10.04 13.52
CA ALA A 212 4.17 -10.16 12.81
C ALA A 212 3.13 -9.24 13.46
N TYR A 213 2.26 -8.67 12.64
CA TYR A 213 1.21 -7.76 13.09
C TYR A 213 -0.14 -8.31 12.64
N TYR A 214 -1.13 -8.18 13.50
CA TYR A 214 -2.46 -8.73 13.29
C TYR A 214 -3.45 -7.57 13.20
N TYR A 215 -4.24 -7.56 12.13
CA TYR A 215 -5.13 -6.44 11.80
C TYR A 215 -6.53 -6.89 11.40
N THR A 216 -7.45 -5.95 11.50
CA THR A 216 -8.66 -5.85 10.67
C THR A 216 -8.64 -4.50 9.97
N MET A 217 -9.50 -4.27 8.97
CA MET A 217 -9.49 -3.05 8.17
C MET A 217 -10.87 -2.39 8.16
N LYS A 218 -10.92 -1.09 7.93
CA LYS A 218 -12.11 -0.39 7.45
C LYS A 218 -11.78 0.37 6.20
N ILE A 219 -12.69 0.35 5.23
CA ILE A 219 -12.56 1.10 3.99
C ILE A 219 -13.89 1.81 3.76
N ASP A 220 -13.87 3.13 3.69
CA ASP A 220 -15.07 3.91 3.39
C ASP A 220 -14.73 5.17 2.60
N SER A 221 -15.73 6.01 2.36
CA SER A 221 -15.56 7.29 1.69
C SER A 221 -14.58 8.29 2.34
N ASN A 222 -14.10 8.03 3.55
CA ASN A 222 -13.09 8.81 4.28
C ASN A 222 -11.67 8.22 4.21
N GLY A 223 -11.50 7.01 3.65
CA GLY A 223 -10.20 6.37 3.51
C GLY A 223 -10.15 4.95 4.06
N VAL A 224 -8.91 4.52 4.33
CA VAL A 224 -8.58 3.20 4.88
C VAL A 224 -8.06 3.36 6.31
N GLU A 225 -8.56 2.54 7.23
CA GLU A 225 -8.05 2.43 8.59
C GLU A 225 -7.67 0.97 8.87
N GLU A 226 -6.38 0.70 9.08
CA GLU A 226 -5.92 -0.57 9.65
C GLU A 226 -6.04 -0.52 11.17
N ILE A 227 -6.80 -1.46 11.74
CA ILE A 227 -7.10 -1.54 13.17
C ILE A 227 -6.24 -2.67 13.77
N PRO A 228 -5.19 -2.36 14.54
CA PRO A 228 -4.34 -3.37 15.15
C PRO A 228 -5.13 -4.15 16.21
N ILE A 229 -5.06 -5.48 16.12
CA ILE A 229 -5.60 -6.40 17.13
C ILE A 229 -4.49 -7.06 17.95
N GLY A 230 -3.28 -7.16 17.41
CA GLY A 230 -2.11 -7.64 18.14
C GLY A 230 -0.80 -7.48 17.37
N GLU A 231 0.30 -7.69 18.08
CA GLU A 231 1.67 -7.64 17.55
C GLU A 231 2.52 -8.74 18.20
N LEU A 232 3.21 -9.50 17.37
CA LEU A 232 4.19 -10.51 17.75
C LEU A 232 5.58 -9.92 17.50
N HIS A 233 6.44 -9.99 18.51
CA HIS A 233 7.83 -9.57 18.38
C HIS A 233 8.80 -10.68 18.77
N GLY A 234 9.91 -10.77 18.02
CA GLY A 234 11.04 -11.59 18.43
C GLY A 234 11.78 -10.92 19.59
N GLU A 235 11.88 -11.61 20.73
CA GLU A 235 12.54 -11.11 21.94
C GLU A 235 13.71 -12.00 22.35
N GLU A 236 14.88 -11.39 22.58
CA GLU A 236 16.01 -12.05 23.23
C GLU A 236 15.78 -12.09 24.75
N LYS A 237 15.75 -13.30 25.30
CA LYS A 237 15.57 -13.57 26.72
C LYS A 237 16.89 -13.37 27.47
N THR A 238 16.79 -13.22 28.79
CA THR A 238 17.96 -12.99 29.66
C THR A 238 19.02 -14.10 29.64
N ASP A 239 18.67 -15.30 29.16
CA ASP A 239 19.58 -16.43 29.00
C ASP A 239 20.23 -16.51 27.61
N GLY A 240 19.98 -15.51 26.75
CA GLY A 240 20.47 -15.43 25.36
C GLY A 240 19.67 -16.28 24.37
N SER A 241 18.58 -16.93 24.80
CA SER A 241 17.65 -17.58 23.88
C SER A 241 16.70 -16.56 23.23
N TYR A 242 16.20 -16.86 22.05
CA TYR A 242 15.15 -16.07 21.39
C TYR A 242 13.80 -16.74 21.61
N GLY A 243 12.75 -15.95 21.77
CA GLY A 243 11.38 -16.42 21.72
C GLY A 243 10.43 -15.31 21.33
N ASP A 244 9.16 -15.65 21.16
CA ASP A 244 8.18 -14.69 20.68
C ASP A 244 7.40 -14.08 21.84
N ARG A 245 7.11 -12.79 21.71
CA ARG A 245 6.28 -12.02 22.64
C ARG A 245 5.10 -11.47 21.88
N LEU A 246 3.93 -12.08 22.10
CA LEU A 246 2.66 -11.62 21.55
C LEU A 246 1.99 -10.63 22.52
N GLU A 247 1.66 -9.45 22.03
CA GLU A 247 0.78 -8.50 22.69
C GLU A 247 -0.56 -8.40 21.94
N VAL A 248 -1.66 -8.44 22.67
CA VAL A 248 -3.02 -8.27 22.14
C VAL A 248 -3.73 -7.24 23.01
N ASN A 249 -4.19 -6.14 22.41
CA ASN A 249 -4.81 -5.04 23.13
C ASN A 249 -3.98 -4.50 24.33
N GLY A 250 -2.66 -4.53 24.22
CA GLY A 250 -1.71 -4.09 25.27
C GLY A 250 -1.50 -5.09 26.41
N GLU A 251 -1.99 -6.32 26.28
CA GLU A 251 -1.74 -7.41 27.22
C GLU A 251 -0.85 -8.48 26.59
N VAL A 252 0.18 -8.90 27.33
CA VAL A 252 1.07 -9.99 26.90
C VAL A 252 0.34 -11.31 27.01
N ILE A 253 0.33 -12.07 25.91
CA ILE A 253 -0.25 -13.40 25.82
C ILE A 253 0.84 -14.44 26.12
N GLU A 254 0.63 -15.24 27.17
CA GLU A 254 1.61 -16.25 27.61
C GLU A 254 1.78 -17.40 26.60
N ASP A 255 0.70 -17.76 25.90
CA ASP A 255 0.67 -18.85 24.91
C ASP A 255 0.32 -18.28 23.53
N ALA A 256 1.31 -17.66 22.90
CA ALA A 256 1.16 -17.01 21.60
C ALA A 256 0.67 -18.00 20.53
N GLN A 257 1.24 -19.22 20.50
CA GLN A 257 0.87 -20.24 19.53
C GLN A 257 -0.60 -20.62 19.64
N LYS A 258 -1.09 -20.85 20.87
CA LYS A 258 -2.50 -21.14 21.08
C LYS A 258 -3.40 -20.00 20.64
N TRP A 259 -3.02 -18.75 20.93
CA TRP A 259 -3.80 -17.59 20.48
C TRP A 259 -3.87 -17.53 18.94
N ILE A 260 -2.76 -17.77 18.25
CA ILE A 260 -2.73 -17.81 16.78
C ILE A 260 -3.64 -18.93 16.26
N GLU A 261 -3.54 -20.14 16.81
CA GLU A 261 -4.41 -21.27 16.44
C GLU A 261 -5.90 -21.02 16.69
N GLU A 262 -6.26 -20.19 17.67
CA GLU A 262 -7.65 -19.86 17.97
C GLU A 262 -8.20 -18.70 17.13
N ASN A 263 -7.34 -17.84 16.55
CA ASN A 263 -7.74 -16.62 15.85
C ASN A 263 -7.41 -16.60 14.34
N TYR A 264 -6.48 -17.46 13.89
CA TYR A 264 -5.97 -17.54 12.52
C TYR A 264 -5.99 -18.99 12.00
N SER A 265 -7.14 -19.65 12.13
CA SER A 265 -7.33 -21.06 11.73
C SER A 265 -8.36 -21.28 10.62
N ASP A 266 -8.97 -20.21 10.11
CA ASP A 266 -10.02 -20.27 9.09
C ASP A 266 -9.69 -19.31 7.93
N PRO A 267 -8.62 -19.64 7.16
CA PRO A 267 -8.21 -18.82 6.03
C PRO A 267 -9.30 -18.76 4.97
N VAL A 268 -9.30 -17.68 4.20
CA VAL A 268 -10.19 -17.55 3.04
C VAL A 268 -9.91 -18.62 1.99
N ASP A 269 -10.96 -19.00 1.29
CA ASP A 269 -10.85 -19.83 0.10
C ASP A 269 -10.59 -18.91 -1.10
N TRP A 270 -9.41 -19.05 -1.72
CA TRP A 270 -9.06 -18.33 -2.94
C TRP A 270 -9.59 -19.08 -4.16
N ILE A 271 -10.26 -18.36 -5.05
CA ILE A 271 -10.67 -18.87 -6.36
C ILE A 271 -9.51 -18.63 -7.31
N PRO A 272 -8.79 -19.68 -7.73
CA PRO A 272 -7.64 -19.52 -8.58
C PRO A 272 -8.06 -19.25 -10.02
N THR A 273 -7.15 -18.67 -10.77
CA THR A 273 -7.23 -18.68 -12.23
C THR A 273 -7.13 -20.11 -12.74
N ASP A 274 -8.13 -20.58 -13.48
CA ASP A 274 -8.05 -21.81 -14.26
C ASP A 274 -6.99 -21.64 -15.34
N THR A 275 -5.86 -22.30 -15.15
CA THR A 275 -4.76 -22.29 -16.12
C THR A 275 -4.99 -23.29 -17.26
N GLY A 276 -6.08 -24.06 -17.24
CA GLY A 276 -6.49 -24.95 -18.33
C GLY A 276 -5.46 -26.04 -18.70
N GLU A 277 -4.62 -26.48 -17.75
CA GLU A 277 -3.64 -27.55 -17.94
C GLU A 277 -4.22 -28.97 -17.97
#